data_AF-A0A971ZHA6-F1
#
_entry.id   AF-A0A971ZHA6-F1
#
_cell.length_a   1.000
_cell.length_b   1.000
_cell.length_c   1.000
_cell.angle_alpha   90.00
_cell.angle_beta   90.00
_cell.angle_gamma   90.00
#
_symmetry.space_group_name_H-M   'P 1'
#
loop_
_entity.id
_entity.type
_entity.pdbx_description
1 polymer ?
#
loop_
_entity_poly.entity_id
_entity_poly.type
_entity_poly.pdbx_seq_one_letter_code
_entity_poly.pdbx_strand_id
1 'polypeptide(L)'
;MREKSKFITFLLSFIPGLSHLYLGFADRAVIFLLVFFGTIALTAGLAFITYRNAFLAILIIALPIIWLVALLDAFSLGRKIRLYRHNNENGGESNSAVEIKESNRKVITLALSTIPGAGHMYLGLQNKGLTLMAIFLFTIFFMGWLSSSLFLFVLPLIWFYSFFDALHIVNGTKTDEEDFLAFFPKIKAEWVGWGLIFIGVLIIVERIIYPLIPYQIRNYIQTSIVSIIFILGGIKLLVKGRSMENGEEGEDLCQKDE
;
A
#
# COMPACT_ATOMS: atom_id res chain seq x y z
N MET A 1 28.59 0.17 -29.46
CA MET A 1 27.14 -0.15 -29.59
C MET A 1 26.39 1.13 -29.98
N ARG A 2 25.51 1.12 -30.99
CA ARG A 2 24.78 2.32 -31.48
C ARG A 2 23.99 3.02 -30.36
N GLU A 3 23.91 4.36 -30.41
CA GLU A 3 23.02 5.11 -29.54
C GLU A 3 21.56 4.67 -29.73
N LYS A 4 20.86 4.48 -28.61
CA LYS A 4 19.44 4.13 -28.59
C LYS A 4 18.62 5.40 -28.84
N SER A 5 17.64 5.32 -29.74
CA SER A 5 16.82 6.48 -30.14
C SER A 5 15.73 6.78 -29.11
N LYS A 6 15.59 8.07 -28.76
CA LYS A 6 14.49 8.56 -27.90
C LYS A 6 13.12 8.32 -28.55
N PHE A 7 13.04 8.50 -29.87
CA PHE A 7 11.81 8.28 -30.63
C PHE A 7 11.39 6.80 -30.60
N ILE A 8 12.33 5.87 -30.78
CA ILE A 8 12.04 4.43 -30.70
C ILE A 8 11.62 4.05 -29.27
N THR A 9 12.26 4.63 -28.26
CA THR A 9 11.91 4.41 -26.85
C THR A 9 10.47 4.88 -26.56
N PHE A 10 10.07 6.03 -27.10
CA PHE A 10 8.70 6.54 -27.02
C PHE A 10 7.72 5.64 -27.78
N LEU A 11 8.02 5.25 -29.02
CA LEU A 11 7.13 4.40 -29.82
C LEU A 11 6.89 3.03 -29.17
N LEU A 12 7.94 2.41 -28.60
CA LEU A 12 7.78 1.13 -27.90
C LEU A 12 7.05 1.26 -26.56
N SER A 13 7.04 2.45 -25.94
CA SER A 13 6.38 2.64 -24.64
C SER A 13 4.87 2.45 -24.67
N PHE A 14 4.23 2.48 -25.85
CA PHE A 14 2.80 2.19 -26.02
C PHE A 14 2.39 0.84 -25.40
N ILE A 15 3.31 -0.12 -25.35
CA ILE A 15 3.15 -1.35 -24.58
C ILE A 15 4.15 -1.29 -23.41
N PRO A 16 3.67 -1.13 -22.16
CA PRO A 16 4.53 -1.04 -20.99
C PRO A 16 5.53 -2.21 -20.93
N GLY A 17 6.82 -1.88 -20.83
CA GLY A 17 7.92 -2.84 -20.76
C GLY A 17 8.67 -3.09 -22.07
N LEU A 18 8.09 -2.86 -23.26
CA LEU A 18 8.83 -3.03 -24.51
C LEU A 18 9.99 -2.04 -24.65
N SER A 19 9.77 -0.79 -24.22
CA SER A 19 10.81 0.25 -24.23
C SER A 19 12.02 -0.15 -23.37
N HIS A 20 11.81 -0.84 -22.24
CA HIS A 20 12.87 -1.38 -21.38
C HIS A 20 13.64 -2.53 -22.04
N LEU A 21 12.98 -3.42 -22.81
CA LEU A 21 13.69 -4.43 -23.61
C LEU A 21 14.62 -3.78 -24.62
N TYR A 22 14.15 -2.73 -25.29
CA TYR A 22 14.97 -1.99 -26.26
C TYR A 22 16.20 -1.34 -25.60
N LEU A 23 16.06 -0.83 -24.37
CA LEU A 23 17.16 -0.27 -23.59
C LEU A 23 18.10 -1.33 -22.98
N GLY A 24 17.73 -2.62 -23.04
CA GLY A 24 18.52 -3.74 -22.52
C GLY A 24 18.23 -4.12 -21.07
N PHE A 25 17.13 -3.64 -20.49
CA PHE A 25 16.72 -3.91 -19.11
C PHE A 25 15.60 -4.94 -19.07
N ALA A 26 15.96 -6.21 -19.25
CA ALA A 26 15.02 -7.33 -19.30
C ALA A 26 14.19 -7.45 -18.02
N ASP A 27 14.80 -7.31 -16.84
CA ASP A 27 14.09 -7.45 -15.56
C ASP A 27 12.94 -6.46 -15.43
N ARG A 28 13.20 -5.19 -15.76
CA ARG A 28 12.18 -4.12 -15.72
C ARG A 28 11.12 -4.32 -16.78
N ALA A 29 11.51 -4.75 -17.97
CA ALA A 29 10.57 -5.06 -19.03
C ALA A 29 9.55 -6.12 -18.61
N VAL A 30 10.03 -7.22 -18.03
CA VAL A 30 9.19 -8.31 -17.54
C VAL A 30 8.24 -7.80 -16.46
N ILE A 31 8.72 -6.96 -15.54
CA ILE A 31 7.87 -6.36 -14.50
C ILE A 31 6.72 -5.55 -15.11
N PHE A 32 7.02 -4.61 -16.01
CA PHE A 32 5.98 -3.75 -16.58
C PHE A 32 5.01 -4.54 -17.48
N LEU A 33 5.50 -5.55 -18.21
CA LEU A 33 4.65 -6.45 -18.99
C LEU A 33 3.74 -7.28 -18.07
N LEU A 34 4.27 -7.83 -16.98
CA LEU A 34 3.50 -8.63 -16.02
C LEU A 34 2.45 -7.76 -15.34
N VAL A 35 2.79 -6.55 -14.89
CA VAL A 35 1.81 -5.62 -14.29
C VAL A 35 0.73 -5.23 -15.31
N PHE A 36 1.11 -4.93 -16.55
CA PHE A 36 0.17 -4.55 -17.60
C PHE A 36 -0.79 -5.70 -17.98
N PHE A 37 -0.26 -6.85 -18.40
CA PHE A 37 -1.10 -8.00 -18.79
C PHE A 37 -1.78 -8.64 -17.58
N GLY A 38 -1.13 -8.64 -16.42
CA GLY A 38 -1.68 -9.15 -15.17
C GLY A 38 -2.87 -8.36 -14.69
N THR A 39 -2.86 -7.03 -14.78
CA THR A 39 -4.05 -6.21 -14.42
C THR A 39 -5.21 -6.43 -15.39
N ILE A 40 -4.94 -6.58 -16.69
CA ILE A 40 -5.96 -6.97 -17.69
C ILE A 40 -6.53 -8.35 -17.37
N ALA A 41 -5.69 -9.37 -17.20
CA ALA A 41 -6.13 -10.73 -16.91
C ALA A 41 -6.89 -10.84 -15.59
N LEU A 42 -6.43 -10.17 -14.54
CA LEU A 42 -7.05 -10.17 -13.22
C LEU A 42 -8.46 -9.55 -13.27
N THR A 43 -8.58 -8.35 -13.85
CA THR A 43 -9.87 -7.65 -13.92
C THR A 43 -10.85 -8.34 -14.87
N ALA A 44 -10.38 -8.88 -16.00
CA ALA A 44 -11.19 -9.69 -16.91
C ALA A 44 -11.66 -11.00 -16.26
N GLY A 45 -10.78 -11.69 -15.53
CA GLY A 45 -11.12 -12.88 -14.75
C GLY A 45 -12.16 -12.59 -13.67
N LEU A 46 -12.00 -11.51 -12.91
CA LEU A 46 -12.98 -11.08 -11.90
C LEU A 46 -14.34 -10.72 -12.52
N ALA A 47 -14.34 -10.01 -13.65
CA ALA A 47 -15.55 -9.69 -14.39
C ALA A 47 -16.28 -10.95 -14.88
N PHE A 48 -15.52 -11.94 -15.37
CA PHE A 48 -16.04 -13.23 -15.82
C PHE A 48 -16.63 -14.05 -14.67
N ILE A 49 -15.91 -14.19 -13.55
CA ILE A 49 -16.34 -14.99 -12.38
C ILE A 49 -17.57 -14.37 -11.70
N THR A 50 -17.61 -13.03 -11.61
CA THR A 50 -18.69 -12.33 -10.88
C THR A 50 -19.85 -11.94 -11.80
N TYR A 51 -19.74 -12.20 -13.11
CA TYR A 51 -20.67 -11.73 -14.15
C TYR A 51 -20.95 -10.22 -14.09
N ARG A 52 -19.95 -9.43 -13.67
CA ARG A 52 -20.10 -7.99 -13.40
C ARG A 52 -19.08 -7.19 -14.20
N ASN A 53 -19.54 -6.52 -15.25
CA ASN A 53 -18.69 -5.72 -16.13
C ASN A 53 -18.07 -4.50 -15.42
N ALA A 54 -18.58 -4.10 -14.25
CA ALA A 54 -18.05 -2.99 -13.48
C ALA A 54 -16.58 -3.17 -13.09
N PHE A 55 -16.08 -4.41 -12.98
CA PHE A 55 -14.65 -4.66 -12.71
C PHE A 55 -13.74 -4.20 -13.86
N LEU A 56 -14.23 -4.20 -15.11
CA LEU A 56 -13.46 -3.72 -16.26
C LEU A 56 -13.23 -2.21 -16.23
N ALA A 57 -14.07 -1.44 -15.53
CA ALA A 57 -13.88 0.01 -15.38
C ALA A 57 -12.56 0.37 -14.69
N ILE A 58 -11.99 -0.56 -13.90
CA ILE A 58 -10.67 -0.39 -13.27
C ILE A 58 -9.58 -0.19 -14.33
N LEU A 59 -9.69 -0.83 -15.50
CA LEU A 59 -8.69 -0.72 -16.57
C LEU A 59 -8.61 0.68 -17.18
N ILE A 60 -9.72 1.42 -17.18
CA ILE A 60 -9.78 2.79 -17.70
C ILE A 60 -8.82 3.71 -16.93
N ILE A 61 -8.64 3.45 -15.63
CA ILE A 61 -7.76 4.22 -14.76
C ILE A 61 -6.38 3.55 -14.66
N ALA A 62 -6.33 2.23 -14.49
CA ALA A 62 -5.09 1.51 -14.24
C ALA A 62 -4.14 1.52 -15.46
N LEU A 63 -4.64 1.30 -16.68
CA LEU A 63 -3.77 1.19 -17.86
C LEU A 63 -3.05 2.51 -18.20
N PRO A 64 -3.71 3.69 -18.21
CA PRO A 64 -3.01 4.96 -18.42
C PRO A 64 -1.95 5.24 -17.34
N ILE A 65 -2.22 4.90 -16.08
CA ILE A 65 -1.26 5.07 -14.99
C ILE A 65 -0.05 4.16 -15.19
N ILE A 66 -0.26 2.87 -15.46
CA ILE A 66 0.82 1.90 -15.71
C ILE A 66 1.66 2.34 -16.91
N TRP A 67 1.02 2.78 -17.99
CA TRP A 67 1.68 3.30 -19.18
C TRP A 67 2.54 4.52 -18.85
N LEU A 68 1.99 5.50 -18.14
CA LEU A 68 2.71 6.72 -17.78
C LEU A 68 3.91 6.43 -16.88
N VAL A 69 3.75 5.56 -15.87
CA VAL A 69 4.85 5.15 -14.99
C VAL A 69 5.96 4.43 -15.78
N ALA A 70 5.60 3.48 -16.64
CA ALA A 70 6.57 2.75 -17.47
C ALA A 70 7.30 3.69 -18.44
N LEU A 71 6.59 4.65 -19.04
CA LEU A 71 7.15 5.68 -19.90
C LEU A 71 8.18 6.52 -19.14
N LEU A 72 7.79 7.09 -17.99
CA LEU A 72 8.68 7.92 -17.18
C LEU A 72 9.92 7.15 -16.71
N ASP A 73 9.76 5.88 -16.31
CA ASP A 73 10.89 5.04 -15.91
C ASP A 73 11.83 4.77 -17.10
N ALA A 74 11.31 4.43 -18.28
CA ALA A 74 12.13 4.21 -19.48
C ALA A 74 12.95 5.46 -19.86
N PHE A 75 12.35 6.65 -19.79
CA PHE A 75 13.05 7.91 -20.06
C PHE A 75 14.09 8.26 -18.99
N SER A 76 13.78 8.01 -17.71
CA SER A 76 14.72 8.16 -16.59
C SER A 76 15.94 7.24 -16.80
N LEU A 77 15.70 5.99 -17.18
CA LEU A 77 16.74 5.00 -17.41
C LEU A 77 17.59 5.33 -18.65
N GLY A 78 16.95 5.75 -19.75
CA GLY A 78 17.63 6.23 -20.95
C GLY A 78 18.58 7.40 -20.67
N ARG A 79 18.19 8.30 -19.74
CA ARG A 79 19.05 9.40 -19.28
C ARG A 79 20.24 8.89 -18.45
N LYS A 80 20.00 8.00 -17.48
CA LYS A 80 21.07 7.39 -16.66
C LYS A 80 22.10 6.64 -17.50
N ILE A 81 21.67 5.86 -18.50
CA ILE A 81 22.58 5.12 -19.40
C ILE A 81 23.49 6.08 -20.17
N ARG A 82 22.95 7.20 -20.66
CA ARG A 82 23.72 8.20 -21.41
C ARG A 82 24.76 8.87 -20.52
N LEU A 83 24.38 9.22 -19.29
CA LEU A 83 25.29 9.75 -18.28
C LEU A 83 26.38 8.73 -17.90
N TYR A 84 26.01 7.45 -17.71
CA TYR A 84 26.96 6.37 -17.46
C TYR A 84 28.01 6.28 -18.58
N ARG A 85 27.56 6.24 -19.84
CA ARG A 85 28.48 6.14 -20.99
C ARG A 85 29.45 7.30 -21.03
N HIS A 86 28.95 8.52 -20.81
CA HIS A 86 29.79 9.72 -20.80
C HIS A 86 30.81 9.73 -19.65
N ASN A 87 30.40 9.33 -18.43
CA ASN A 87 31.31 9.26 -17.29
C ASN A 87 32.33 8.11 -17.42
N ASN A 88 31.94 7.00 -18.04
CA ASN A 88 32.83 5.85 -18.19
C ASN A 88 33.94 6.12 -19.22
N GLU A 89 33.63 6.88 -20.26
CA GLU A 89 34.64 7.40 -21.20
C GLU A 89 35.65 8.33 -20.51
N ASN A 90 35.25 8.97 -19.39
CA ASN A 90 36.10 9.85 -18.58
C ASN A 90 36.73 9.15 -17.34
N GLY A 91 36.64 7.81 -17.24
CA GLY A 91 37.28 7.03 -16.16
C GLY A 91 36.54 7.00 -14.81
N GLY A 92 35.29 7.47 -14.73
CA GLY A 92 34.46 7.45 -13.52
C GLY A 92 33.50 6.26 -13.44
N GLU A 93 34.02 5.05 -13.22
CA GLU A 93 33.24 3.80 -13.41
C GLU A 93 32.48 3.33 -12.15
N SER A 94 32.94 3.68 -10.94
CA SER A 94 32.44 3.04 -9.71
C SER A 94 31.03 3.47 -9.27
N ASN A 95 30.68 4.76 -9.35
CA ASN A 95 29.44 5.27 -8.75
C ASN A 95 28.19 5.02 -9.62
N SER A 96 28.34 5.00 -10.93
CA SER A 96 27.22 5.01 -11.87
C SER A 96 26.59 3.62 -12.08
N ALA A 97 27.37 2.54 -11.97
CA ALA A 97 26.85 1.16 -12.01
C ALA A 97 26.04 0.83 -10.73
N VAL A 98 26.50 1.34 -9.59
CA VAL A 98 25.82 1.20 -8.29
C VAL A 98 24.45 1.88 -8.31
N GLU A 99 24.34 3.10 -8.88
CA GLU A 99 23.07 3.81 -9.01
C GLU A 99 22.03 3.08 -9.87
N ILE A 100 22.45 2.43 -10.96
CA ILE A 100 21.55 1.64 -11.82
C ILE A 100 21.05 0.42 -11.06
N LYS A 101 21.95 -0.29 -10.37
CA LYS A 101 21.61 -1.46 -9.54
C LYS A 101 20.64 -1.09 -8.42
N GLU A 102 20.88 0.03 -7.73
CA GLU A 102 19.99 0.53 -6.68
C GLU A 102 18.62 0.91 -7.24
N SER A 103 18.59 1.57 -8.41
CA SER A 103 17.33 1.90 -9.09
C SER A 103 16.55 0.65 -9.51
N ASN A 104 17.22 -0.40 -10.00
CA ASN A 104 16.58 -1.68 -10.32
C ASN A 104 15.97 -2.30 -9.06
N ARG A 105 16.75 -2.34 -7.96
CA ARG A 105 16.29 -2.87 -6.67
C ARG A 105 15.01 -2.18 -6.20
N LYS A 106 14.94 -0.85 -6.33
CA LYS A 106 13.74 -0.05 -5.98
C LYS A 106 12.51 -0.44 -6.81
N VAL A 107 12.65 -0.52 -8.14
CA VAL A 107 11.54 -0.88 -9.03
C VAL A 107 11.06 -2.31 -8.79
N ILE A 108 11.98 -3.26 -8.60
CA ILE A 108 11.62 -4.66 -8.30
C ILE A 108 10.90 -4.75 -6.95
N THR A 109 11.41 -4.05 -5.93
CA THR A 109 10.78 -3.99 -4.60
C THR A 109 9.37 -3.42 -4.70
N LEU A 110 9.19 -2.31 -5.42
CA LEU A 110 7.87 -1.68 -5.61
C LEU A 110 6.88 -2.63 -6.28
N ALA A 111 7.31 -3.31 -7.34
CA ALA A 111 6.49 -4.28 -8.06
C ALA A 111 6.08 -5.45 -7.16
N LEU A 112 7.05 -6.05 -6.45
CA LEU A 112 6.79 -7.16 -5.54
C LEU A 112 5.94 -6.75 -4.34
N SER A 113 6.07 -5.51 -3.85
CA SER A 113 5.29 -4.99 -2.73
C SER A 113 3.80 -4.85 -3.03
N THR A 114 3.39 -4.98 -4.30
CA THR A 114 1.97 -5.15 -4.66
C THR A 114 1.37 -6.39 -4.02
N ILE A 115 2.18 -7.42 -3.75
CA ILE A 115 1.81 -8.58 -2.94
C ILE A 115 2.35 -8.31 -1.51
N PRO A 116 1.48 -8.20 -0.49
CA PRO A 116 1.91 -7.97 0.89
C PRO A 116 2.98 -8.98 1.33
N GLY A 117 4.09 -8.46 1.87
CA GLY A 117 5.23 -9.24 2.33
C GLY A 117 6.27 -9.64 1.26
N ALA A 118 5.91 -9.73 -0.02
CA ALA A 118 6.85 -10.20 -1.05
C ALA A 118 8.01 -9.22 -1.30
N GLY A 119 7.77 -7.91 -1.22
CA GLY A 119 8.81 -6.88 -1.31
C GLY A 119 9.87 -7.02 -0.21
N HIS A 120 9.47 -7.31 1.03
CA HIS A 120 10.38 -7.56 2.16
C HIS A 120 11.23 -8.80 1.94
N MET A 121 10.64 -9.89 1.44
CA MET A 121 11.38 -11.13 1.16
C MET A 121 12.46 -10.88 0.10
N TYR A 122 12.17 -10.07 -0.93
CA TYR A 122 13.17 -9.67 -1.93
C TYR A 122 14.31 -8.84 -1.34
N LEU A 123 14.03 -8.01 -0.34
CA LEU A 123 15.05 -7.24 0.39
C LEU A 123 15.86 -8.08 1.38
N GLY A 124 15.58 -9.38 1.51
CA GLY A 124 16.25 -10.30 2.42
C GLY A 124 15.54 -10.48 3.78
N LEU A 125 14.46 -9.74 4.04
CA LEU A 125 13.69 -9.79 5.29
C LEU A 125 12.61 -10.89 5.23
N GLN A 126 13.04 -12.15 5.17
CA GLN A 126 12.14 -13.30 4.96
C GLN A 126 11.08 -13.45 6.06
N ASN A 127 11.48 -13.34 7.34
CA ASN A 127 10.56 -13.50 8.47
C ASN A 127 9.47 -12.42 8.45
N LYS A 128 9.87 -11.16 8.32
CA LYS A 128 8.94 -10.01 8.24
C LYS A 128 7.99 -10.14 7.05
N GLY A 129 8.53 -10.48 5.89
CA GLY A 129 7.73 -10.69 4.67
C GLY A 129 6.73 -11.83 4.80
N LEU A 130 7.15 -12.99 5.32
CA LEU A 130 6.28 -14.13 5.55
C LEU A 130 5.17 -13.81 6.57
N THR A 131 5.50 -13.10 7.66
CA THR A 131 4.50 -12.69 8.65
C THR A 131 3.46 -11.75 8.07
N LEU A 132 3.87 -10.73 7.30
CA LEU A 132 2.93 -9.81 6.64
C LEU A 132 2.04 -10.53 5.63
N MET A 133 2.63 -11.44 4.85
CA MET A 133 1.88 -12.28 3.91
C MET A 133 0.88 -13.19 4.64
N ALA A 134 1.28 -13.80 5.76
CA ALA A 134 0.42 -14.64 6.58
C ALA A 134 -0.74 -13.85 7.18
N ILE A 135 -0.49 -12.66 7.75
CA ILE A 135 -1.55 -11.80 8.31
C ILE A 135 -2.54 -11.38 7.22
N PHE A 136 -2.04 -10.97 6.04
CA PHE A 136 -2.90 -10.58 4.93
C PHE A 136 -3.79 -11.73 4.45
N LEU A 137 -3.20 -12.91 4.18
CA LEU A 137 -3.95 -14.09 3.75
C LEU A 137 -4.90 -14.60 4.84
N PHE A 138 -4.46 -14.59 6.10
CA PHE A 138 -5.31 -14.94 7.25
C PHE A 138 -6.51 -14.01 7.35
N THR A 139 -6.33 -12.70 7.12
CA THR A 139 -7.43 -11.73 7.09
C THR A 139 -8.43 -12.03 5.98
N ILE A 140 -7.96 -12.37 4.76
CA ILE A 140 -8.84 -12.80 3.66
C ILE A 140 -9.61 -14.07 4.03
N PHE A 141 -8.90 -15.08 4.54
CA PHE A 141 -9.50 -16.35 4.96
C PHE A 141 -10.58 -16.13 6.02
N PHE A 142 -10.26 -15.36 7.06
CA PHE A 142 -11.16 -15.08 8.17
C PHE A 142 -12.37 -14.23 7.75
N MET A 143 -12.16 -13.25 6.86
CA MET A 143 -13.25 -12.51 6.22
C MET A 143 -14.23 -13.44 5.50
N GLY A 144 -13.71 -14.36 4.68
CA GLY A 144 -14.53 -15.34 3.96
C GLY A 144 -15.28 -16.28 4.91
N TRP A 145 -14.59 -16.81 5.91
CA TRP A 145 -15.13 -17.73 6.91
C TRP A 145 -16.28 -17.10 7.71
N LEU A 146 -16.11 -15.86 8.19
CA LEU A 146 -17.13 -15.15 8.96
C LEU A 146 -18.24 -14.56 8.08
N SER A 147 -17.99 -14.38 6.78
CA SER A 147 -18.85 -13.66 5.85
C SER A 147 -19.18 -12.23 6.32
N SER A 148 -18.26 -11.60 7.06
CA SER A 148 -18.41 -10.26 7.62
C SER A 148 -17.68 -9.23 6.75
N SER A 149 -18.32 -8.09 6.52
CA SER A 149 -17.75 -7.00 5.72
C SER A 149 -16.69 -6.17 6.46
N LEU A 150 -16.55 -6.35 7.77
CA LEU A 150 -15.66 -5.55 8.63
C LEU A 150 -14.18 -5.62 8.21
N PHE A 151 -13.74 -6.75 7.67
CA PHE A 151 -12.34 -6.97 7.27
C PHE A 151 -11.98 -6.29 5.94
N LEU A 152 -12.97 -5.80 5.17
CA LEU A 152 -12.71 -5.08 3.91
C LEU A 152 -11.86 -3.83 4.11
N PHE A 153 -11.98 -3.15 5.25
CA PHE A 153 -11.16 -1.98 5.56
C PHE A 153 -9.74 -2.35 6.04
N VAL A 154 -9.61 -3.51 6.69
CA VAL A 154 -8.33 -3.99 7.23
C VAL A 154 -7.38 -4.44 6.11
N LEU A 155 -7.90 -5.01 5.03
CA LEU A 155 -7.10 -5.50 3.90
C LEU A 155 -6.27 -4.39 3.21
N PRO A 156 -6.85 -3.26 2.75
CA PRO A 156 -6.07 -2.14 2.23
C PRO A 156 -5.09 -1.58 3.26
N LEU A 157 -5.47 -1.53 4.54
CA LEU A 157 -4.60 -1.00 5.59
C LEU A 157 -3.31 -1.84 5.74
N ILE A 158 -3.43 -3.17 5.81
CA ILE A 158 -2.29 -4.09 5.84
C ILE A 158 -1.47 -3.97 4.56
N TRP A 159 -2.14 -3.87 3.40
CA TRP A 159 -1.47 -3.72 2.11
C TRP A 159 -0.64 -2.44 2.04
N PHE A 160 -1.22 -1.28 2.38
CA PHE A 160 -0.51 0.00 2.39
C PHE A 160 0.65 -0.01 3.39
N TYR A 161 0.43 -0.55 4.59
CA TYR A 161 1.51 -0.70 5.57
C TYR A 161 2.66 -1.51 4.98
N SER A 162 2.39 -2.70 4.44
CA SER A 162 3.41 -3.54 3.82
C SER A 162 4.10 -2.84 2.65
N PHE A 163 3.35 -2.15 1.81
CA PHE A 163 3.87 -1.49 0.62
C PHE A 163 4.82 -0.34 0.98
N PHE A 164 4.38 0.55 1.86
CA PHE A 164 5.20 1.69 2.27
C PHE A 164 6.38 1.26 3.14
N ASP A 165 6.22 0.27 4.01
CA ASP A 165 7.34 -0.23 4.82
C ASP A 165 8.46 -0.82 3.93
N ALA A 166 8.13 -1.62 2.91
CA ALA A 166 9.11 -2.10 1.94
C ALA A 166 9.77 -0.95 1.15
N LEU A 167 9.02 0.09 0.80
CA LEU A 167 9.54 1.28 0.11
C LEU A 167 10.51 2.08 1.00
N HIS A 168 10.23 2.22 2.29
CA HIS A 168 11.14 2.87 3.23
C HIS A 168 12.45 2.08 3.34
N ILE A 169 12.36 0.76 3.53
CA ILE A 169 13.54 -0.11 3.67
C ILE A 169 14.43 -0.05 2.43
N VAL A 170 13.88 -0.12 1.22
CA VAL A 170 14.69 -0.07 -0.01
C VAL A 170 15.35 1.29 -0.24
N ASN A 171 14.79 2.37 0.31
CA ASN A 171 15.36 3.72 0.29
C ASN A 171 16.45 3.94 1.34
N GLY A 172 16.77 2.93 2.17
CA GLY A 172 17.87 2.99 3.12
C GLY A 172 17.55 3.76 4.40
N THR A 173 16.27 4.08 4.65
CA THR A 173 15.86 4.52 5.99
C THR A 173 15.93 3.31 6.90
N LYS A 174 16.89 3.31 7.84
CA LYS A 174 17.00 2.27 8.86
C LYS A 174 15.72 2.28 9.69
N THR A 175 14.88 1.29 9.48
CA THR A 175 13.94 0.86 10.51
C THR A 175 14.73 -0.13 11.34
N ASP A 176 14.80 0.08 12.67
CA ASP A 176 15.40 -0.90 13.56
C ASP A 176 14.78 -2.27 13.23
N GLU A 177 15.63 -3.30 13.17
CA GLU A 177 15.22 -4.70 13.04
C GLU A 177 14.49 -5.12 14.32
N GLU A 178 13.38 -4.46 14.65
CA GLU A 178 12.43 -5.01 15.57
C GLU A 178 11.86 -6.24 14.87
N ASP A 179 12.21 -7.40 15.39
CA ASP A 179 11.60 -8.67 15.03
C ASP A 179 10.08 -8.43 15.02
N PHE A 180 9.47 -8.41 13.84
CA PHE A 180 8.02 -8.22 13.74
C PHE A 180 7.27 -9.36 14.46
N LEU A 181 7.95 -10.48 14.71
CA LEU A 181 7.52 -11.55 15.61
C LEU A 181 7.58 -11.16 17.11
N ALA A 182 8.46 -10.26 17.52
CA ALA A 182 8.43 -9.60 18.83
C ALA A 182 7.34 -8.52 18.91
N PHE A 183 6.81 -8.05 17.78
CA PHE A 183 5.62 -7.20 17.70
C PHE A 183 4.31 -7.97 17.93
N PHE A 184 4.28 -9.32 17.86
CA PHE A 184 3.24 -10.04 18.62
C PHE A 184 3.53 -9.70 20.08
N PRO A 185 2.78 -8.77 20.68
CA PRO A 185 3.12 -8.33 22.00
C PRO A 185 3.05 -9.57 22.89
N LYS A 186 3.75 -9.54 24.03
CA LYS A 186 3.27 -10.29 25.19
C LYS A 186 1.92 -9.68 25.61
N ILE A 187 0.91 -9.77 24.75
CA ILE A 187 -0.44 -9.27 25.00
C ILE A 187 -0.90 -10.07 26.19
N LYS A 188 -1.18 -9.38 27.29
CA LYS A 188 -1.78 -10.04 28.45
C LYS A 188 -3.02 -10.76 27.94
N ALA A 189 -3.14 -12.05 28.24
CA ALA A 189 -4.22 -12.90 27.73
C ALA A 189 -5.62 -12.26 27.95
N GLU A 190 -5.76 -11.41 28.97
CA GLU A 190 -6.93 -10.58 29.26
C GLU A 190 -7.37 -9.70 28.08
N TRP A 191 -6.46 -8.98 27.42
CA TRP A 191 -6.80 -8.10 26.28
C TRP A 191 -7.17 -8.90 25.04
N VAL A 192 -6.50 -10.04 24.83
CA VAL A 192 -6.89 -10.99 23.76
C VAL A 192 -8.30 -11.52 24.04
N GLY A 193 -8.60 -11.84 25.31
CA GLY A 193 -9.92 -12.28 25.74
C GLY A 193 -11.00 -11.24 25.46
N TRP A 194 -10.79 -9.99 25.87
CA TRP A 194 -11.72 -8.89 25.55
C TRP A 194 -11.91 -8.67 24.06
N GLY A 195 -10.82 -8.73 23.27
CA GLY A 195 -10.89 -8.64 21.81
C GLY A 195 -11.73 -9.76 21.20
N LEU A 196 -11.55 -10.99 21.68
CA LEU A 196 -12.29 -12.16 21.18
C LEU A 196 -13.78 -12.10 21.57
N ILE A 197 -14.09 -11.68 22.79
CA ILE A 197 -15.48 -11.45 23.24
C ILE A 197 -16.13 -10.36 22.37
N PHE A 198 -15.44 -9.23 22.16
CA PHE A 198 -15.95 -8.14 21.34
C PHE A 198 -16.21 -8.55 19.90
N ILE A 199 -15.27 -9.30 19.28
CA ILE A 199 -15.44 -9.88 17.94
C ILE A 199 -16.64 -10.83 17.91
N GLY A 200 -16.79 -11.69 18.93
CA GLY A 200 -17.92 -12.62 19.04
C GLY A 200 -19.28 -11.90 19.14
N VAL A 201 -19.36 -10.86 19.97
CA VAL A 201 -20.57 -10.02 20.09
C VAL A 201 -20.86 -9.30 18.77
N LEU A 202 -19.85 -8.73 18.11
CA LEU A 202 -20.00 -8.10 16.79
C LEU A 202 -20.60 -9.06 15.76
N ILE A 203 -20.12 -10.31 15.71
CA ILE A 203 -20.64 -11.33 14.79
C ILE A 203 -22.11 -11.66 15.10
N ILE A 204 -22.47 -11.82 16.38
CA ILE A 204 -23.87 -12.06 16.78
C ILE A 204 -24.75 -10.89 16.35
N VAL A 205 -24.29 -9.66 16.54
CA VAL A 205 -25.01 -8.46 16.14
C VAL A 205 -25.18 -8.43 14.61
N GLU A 206 -24.12 -8.61 13.82
CA GLU A 206 -24.17 -8.54 12.36
C GLU A 206 -24.97 -9.70 11.73
N ARG A 207 -24.86 -10.91 12.27
CA ARG A 207 -25.41 -12.12 11.65
C ARG A 207 -26.77 -12.54 12.19
N ILE A 208 -27.08 -12.23 13.44
CA ILE A 208 -28.36 -12.63 14.08
C ILE A 208 -29.25 -11.41 14.29
N ILE A 209 -28.76 -10.37 14.98
CA ILE A 209 -29.61 -9.24 15.37
C ILE A 209 -29.95 -8.36 14.16
N TYR A 210 -28.96 -8.05 13.33
CA TYR A 210 -29.13 -7.11 12.22
C TYR A 210 -30.15 -7.61 11.18
N PRO A 211 -30.17 -8.89 10.76
CA PRO A 211 -31.23 -9.41 9.87
C PRO A 211 -32.63 -9.44 10.47
N LEU A 212 -32.77 -9.52 11.80
CA LEU A 212 -34.07 -9.49 12.49
C LEU A 212 -34.69 -8.09 12.51
N ILE A 213 -33.90 -7.04 12.31
CA ILE A 213 -34.38 -5.66 12.26
C ILE A 213 -35.03 -5.39 10.89
N PRO A 214 -36.29 -4.91 10.85
CA PRO A 214 -36.97 -4.61 9.59
C PRO A 214 -36.22 -3.53 8.80
N TYR A 215 -36.25 -3.65 7.47
CA TYR A 215 -35.47 -2.83 6.54
C TYR A 215 -35.66 -1.33 6.75
N GLN A 216 -36.87 -0.90 7.11
CA GLN A 216 -37.21 0.49 7.39
C GLN A 216 -36.38 1.06 8.54
N ILE A 217 -36.17 0.28 9.62
CA ILE A 217 -35.44 0.71 10.81
C ILE A 217 -33.92 0.71 10.57
N ARG A 218 -33.45 -0.20 9.72
CA ARG A 218 -32.03 -0.39 9.42
C ARG A 218 -31.34 0.90 8.96
N ASN A 219 -31.97 1.64 8.05
CA ASN A 219 -31.39 2.89 7.53
C ASN A 219 -31.31 3.96 8.63
N TYR A 220 -32.32 4.08 9.50
CA TYR A 220 -32.30 5.04 10.62
C TYR A 220 -31.22 4.71 11.65
N ILE A 221 -30.98 3.43 11.94
CA ILE A 221 -29.93 3.02 12.89
C ILE A 221 -28.56 3.48 12.38
N GLN A 222 -28.24 3.27 11.10
CA GLN A 222 -26.95 3.65 10.55
C GLN A 222 -26.71 5.17 10.61
N THR A 223 -27.69 5.99 10.17
CA THR A 223 -27.58 7.45 10.26
C THR A 223 -27.55 7.95 11.69
N SER A 224 -28.28 7.31 12.61
CA SER A 224 -28.30 7.69 14.02
C SER A 224 -26.93 7.46 14.68
N ILE A 225 -26.30 6.31 14.43
CA ILE A 225 -24.96 6.01 14.98
C ILE A 225 -23.92 7.02 14.46
N VAL A 226 -23.90 7.28 13.15
CA VAL A 226 -22.96 8.25 12.55
C VAL A 226 -23.17 9.65 13.12
N SER A 227 -24.43 10.07 13.27
CA SER A 227 -24.77 11.39 13.81
C SER A 227 -24.33 11.52 15.28
N ILE A 228 -24.56 10.49 16.10
CA ILE A 228 -24.13 10.48 17.50
C ILE A 228 -22.60 10.57 17.60
N ILE A 229 -21.86 9.83 16.76
CA ILE A 229 -20.39 9.89 16.72
C ILE A 229 -19.92 11.30 16.36
N PHE A 230 -20.53 11.95 15.36
CA PHE A 230 -20.16 13.32 14.99
C PHE A 230 -20.50 14.35 16.07
N ILE A 231 -21.65 14.22 16.74
CA ILE A 231 -22.04 15.12 17.84
C ILE A 231 -21.05 14.97 19.00
N LEU A 232 -20.76 13.74 19.44
CA LEU A 232 -19.81 13.49 20.52
C LEU A 232 -18.39 13.93 20.14
N GLY A 233 -17.96 13.65 18.91
CA GLY A 233 -16.67 14.10 18.37
C GLY A 233 -16.56 15.62 18.34
N GLY A 234 -17.62 16.31 17.88
CA GLY A 234 -17.71 17.77 17.85
C GLY A 234 -17.67 18.40 19.23
N ILE A 235 -18.45 17.87 20.18
CA ILE A 235 -18.43 18.33 21.57
C ILE A 235 -17.03 18.13 22.17
N LYS A 236 -16.41 16.96 21.98
CA LYS A 236 -15.05 16.68 22.49
C LYS A 236 -14.01 17.65 21.92
N LEU A 237 -14.12 18.01 20.63
CA LEU A 237 -13.20 18.94 19.98
C LEU A 237 -13.40 20.38 20.49
N LEU A 238 -14.64 20.80 20.71
CA LEU A 238 -14.97 22.11 21.30
C LEU A 238 -14.51 22.26 22.76
N VAL A 239 -14.66 21.19 23.56
CA VAL A 239 -14.21 21.19 24.97
C VAL A 239 -12.68 21.15 25.05
N LYS A 240 -12.02 20.35 24.19
CA LYS A 240 -10.56 20.28 24.14
C LYS A 240 -9.93 21.59 23.63
N GLY A 241 -10.56 22.28 22.68
CA GLY A 241 -10.08 23.60 22.22
C GLY A 241 -10.06 24.64 23.34
N ARG A 242 -11.12 24.71 24.16
CA ARG A 242 -11.18 25.63 25.33
C ARG A 242 -10.21 25.28 26.44
N SER A 243 -9.87 24.00 26.61
CA SER A 243 -8.93 23.58 27.64
C SER A 243 -7.46 23.89 27.31
N MET A 244 -7.12 24.15 26.04
CA MET A 244 -5.79 24.63 25.65
C MET A 244 -5.69 26.17 25.75
N GLU A 245 -6.75 26.89 25.35
CA GLU A 245 -6.84 28.35 25.45
C GLU A 245 -6.80 28.83 26.92
N ASN A 246 -7.52 28.17 27.83
CA ASN A 246 -7.49 28.48 29.26
C ASN A 246 -6.19 28.03 29.97
N GLY A 247 -5.36 27.21 29.33
CA GLY A 247 -4.08 26.76 29.87
C GLY A 247 -2.95 27.76 29.58
N GLU A 248 -2.95 28.34 28.38
CA GLU A 248 -1.97 29.37 27.98
C GLU A 248 -2.23 30.71 28.70
N GLU A 249 -3.48 31.12 28.91
CA GLU A 249 -3.80 32.32 29.69
C GLU A 249 -3.43 32.20 31.18
N GLY A 250 -3.40 30.97 31.73
CA GLY A 250 -3.06 30.72 33.14
C GLY A 250 -1.56 30.75 33.43
N GLU A 251 -0.72 30.34 32.47
CA GLU A 251 0.75 30.37 32.60
C GLU A 251 1.33 31.77 32.37
N ASP A 252 0.76 32.56 31.45
CA ASP A 252 1.15 33.96 31.20
C ASP A 252 0.79 34.90 32.37
N LEU A 253 -0.20 34.55 33.19
CA LEU A 253 -0.54 35.30 34.41
C LEU A 253 0.42 34.99 35.57
N CYS A 254 0.95 33.77 35.67
CA CYS A 254 1.90 33.40 36.73
C CYS A 254 3.33 33.87 36.46
N GLN A 255 3.73 34.10 35.20
CA GLN A 255 5.07 34.63 34.87
C GLN A 255 5.19 36.16 34.98
N LYS A 256 4.09 36.88 35.22
CA LYS A 256 4.10 38.34 35.36
C LYS A 256 4.26 38.85 36.80
N ASP A 257 4.29 37.93 37.76
CA ASP A 257 4.29 38.22 39.20
C ASP A 257 5.64 37.88 39.90
N GLU A 258 6.72 37.62 39.16
CA GLU A 258 8.12 37.58 39.65
C GLU A 258 8.94 38.77 39.13
#